data_AF-A0A5U8XQ06-F1
#
_entry.id   AF-A0A5U8XQ06-F1
#
_cell.length_a   1.000
_cell.length_b   1.000
_cell.length_c   1.000
_cell.angle_alpha   90.00
_cell.angle_beta   90.00
_cell.angle_gamma   90.00
#
_symmetry.space_group_name_H-M   'P 1'
#
loop_
_entity.id
_entity.type
_entity.pdbx_description
1 polymer ?
#
loop_
_entity_poly.entity_id
_entity_poly.type
_entity_poly.pdbx_seq_one_letter_code
_entity_poly.pdbx_strand_id
1 'polypeptide(L)'
;MLSMCMGWFKKRLYKRRREQLLATFHKNSNNLYLHVITGLELLTEPLEFESENYVPLSLFGNIDSSVPQFDTLRQRLEWHLENFERVIRGGEYRNLPEALSRKNDMPLPRWKDQFFLTTNSDNVRRQLAVIRELLVTYEAVYVQRQTRQEEDVLWRQTQPVLRELEIIVEHFL
;
A
#
# COMPACT_ATOMS: atom_id res chain seq x y z
N MET A 1 -26.66 27.98 9.80
CA MET A 1 -27.38 26.94 9.02
C MET A 1 -26.59 26.42 7.81
N LEU A 2 -25.95 27.27 6.99
CA LEU A 2 -25.15 26.81 5.82
C LEU A 2 -23.97 25.88 6.14
N SER A 3 -23.27 26.10 7.27
CA SER A 3 -22.15 25.25 7.72
C SER A 3 -22.59 23.80 8.05
N MET A 4 -23.73 23.62 8.72
CA MET A 4 -24.27 22.29 9.04
C MET A 4 -24.69 21.50 7.78
N CYS A 5 -25.28 22.18 6.78
CA CYS A 5 -25.63 21.56 5.52
C CYS A 5 -24.37 21.10 4.74
N MET A 6 -23.30 21.91 4.70
CA MET A 6 -22.04 21.50 4.07
C MET A 6 -21.38 20.31 4.75
N GLY A 7 -21.39 20.24 6.08
CA GLY A 7 -20.86 19.10 6.83
C GLY A 7 -21.58 17.78 6.50
N TRP A 8 -22.91 17.84 6.39
CA TRP A 8 -23.72 16.67 6.02
C TRP A 8 -23.47 16.20 4.57
N PHE A 9 -23.40 17.13 3.61
CA PHE A 9 -23.09 16.78 2.22
C PHE A 9 -21.70 16.14 2.08
N LYS A 10 -20.69 16.71 2.74
CA LYS A 10 -19.33 16.14 2.77
C LYS A 10 -19.34 14.73 3.35
N LYS A 11 -19.97 14.53 4.51
CA LYS A 11 -20.09 13.20 5.16
C LYS A 11 -20.72 12.16 4.23
N ARG A 12 -21.78 12.51 3.51
CA ARG A 12 -22.44 11.62 2.56
C ARG A 12 -21.54 11.27 1.37
N LEU A 13 -20.77 12.24 0.86
CA LEU A 13 -19.81 12.02 -0.23
C LEU A 13 -18.67 11.08 0.21
N TYR A 14 -18.11 11.27 1.41
CA TYR A 14 -17.07 10.39 1.95
C TYR A 14 -17.58 8.99 2.22
N LYS A 15 -18.74 8.85 2.86
CA LYS A 15 -19.35 7.52 3.07
C LYS A 15 -19.56 6.80 1.74
N ARG A 16 -20.10 7.51 0.74
CA ARG A 16 -20.29 6.96 -0.60
C ARG A 16 -18.97 6.59 -1.26
N ARG A 17 -17.92 7.41 -1.13
CA ARG A 17 -16.58 7.12 -1.65
C ARG A 17 -16.00 5.86 -1.01
N ARG A 18 -16.07 5.74 0.32
CA ARG A 18 -15.62 4.56 1.05
C ARG A 18 -16.40 3.29 0.66
N GLU A 19 -17.72 3.38 0.53
CA GLU A 19 -18.55 2.27 0.03
C GLU A 19 -18.16 1.86 -1.40
N GLN A 20 -17.90 2.84 -2.28
CA GLN A 20 -17.44 2.61 -3.65
C GLN A 20 -16.06 1.94 -3.68
N LEU A 21 -15.13 2.41 -2.85
CA LEU A 21 -13.80 1.83 -2.75
C LEU A 21 -13.84 0.42 -2.16
N LEU A 22 -14.67 0.14 -1.14
CA LEU A 22 -14.87 -1.21 -0.61
C LEU A 22 -15.44 -2.15 -1.67
N ALA A 23 -16.45 -1.71 -2.42
CA ALA A 23 -16.99 -2.49 -3.52
C ALA A 23 -15.92 -2.75 -4.61
N THR A 24 -15.07 -1.76 -4.89
CA THR A 24 -13.97 -1.86 -5.85
C THR A 24 -12.89 -2.82 -5.36
N PHE A 25 -12.57 -2.79 -4.06
CA PHE A 25 -11.61 -3.66 -3.40
C PHE A 25 -12.00 -5.13 -3.57
N HIS A 26 -13.25 -5.48 -3.23
CA HIS A 26 -13.76 -6.84 -3.42
C HIS A 26 -13.86 -7.26 -4.88
N LYS A 27 -14.21 -6.33 -5.79
CA LYS A 27 -14.24 -6.60 -7.24
C LYS A 27 -12.85 -6.92 -7.80
N ASN A 28 -11.81 -6.31 -7.22
CA ASN A 28 -10.43 -6.42 -7.69
C ASN A 28 -9.67 -7.63 -7.13
N SER A 29 -10.30 -8.53 -6.37
CA SER A 29 -9.65 -9.70 -5.74
C SER A 29 -8.82 -10.58 -6.69
N ASN A 30 -9.13 -10.58 -7.98
CA ASN A 30 -8.39 -11.35 -8.98
C ASN A 30 -7.18 -10.59 -9.58
N ASN A 31 -6.99 -9.32 -9.27
CA ASN A 31 -5.85 -8.51 -9.73
C ASN A 31 -5.09 -7.96 -8.52
N LEU A 32 -3.95 -8.57 -8.22
CA LEU A 32 -3.11 -8.25 -7.06
C LEU A 32 -2.81 -6.75 -6.94
N TYR A 33 -2.35 -6.09 -8.00
CA TYR A 33 -2.03 -4.66 -7.94
C TYR A 33 -3.27 -3.82 -7.65
N LEU A 34 -4.36 -4.04 -8.39
CA LEU A 34 -5.58 -3.27 -8.23
C LEU A 34 -6.22 -3.50 -6.84
N HIS A 35 -6.11 -4.71 -6.31
CA HIS A 35 -6.57 -5.05 -4.97
C HIS A 35 -5.77 -4.30 -3.91
N VAL A 36 -4.44 -4.40 -3.97
CA VAL A 36 -3.52 -3.70 -3.06
C VAL A 36 -3.72 -2.19 -3.12
N ILE A 37 -3.73 -1.57 -4.31
CA ILE A 37 -3.81 -0.11 -4.42
C ILE A 37 -5.15 0.42 -3.92
N THR A 38 -6.25 -0.28 -4.19
CA THR A 38 -7.59 0.11 -3.71
C THR A 38 -7.67 -0.01 -2.19
N GLY A 39 -7.10 -1.08 -1.61
CA GLY A 39 -7.10 -1.25 -0.17
C GLY A 39 -6.16 -0.29 0.55
N LEU A 40 -4.98 0.00 -0.01
CA LEU A 40 -4.12 1.08 0.47
C LEU A 40 -4.85 2.43 0.40
N GLU A 41 -5.62 2.71 -0.65
CA GLU A 41 -6.44 3.92 -0.72
C GLU A 41 -7.47 3.96 0.41
N LEU A 42 -8.21 2.87 0.64
CA LEU A 42 -9.16 2.77 1.76
C LEU A 42 -8.51 3.03 3.12
N LEU A 43 -7.34 2.44 3.35
CA LEU A 43 -6.62 2.58 4.61
C LEU A 43 -5.98 3.97 4.78
N THR A 44 -5.77 4.71 3.70
CA THR A 44 -5.08 6.02 3.72
C THR A 44 -5.99 7.21 3.42
N GLU A 45 -7.28 6.99 3.12
CA GLU A 45 -8.24 8.08 2.92
C GLU A 45 -8.17 9.11 4.07
N PRO A 46 -8.23 10.41 3.75
CA PRO A 46 -7.92 11.48 4.69
C PRO A 46 -8.77 11.39 5.97
N LEU A 47 -8.09 11.64 7.09
CA LEU A 47 -8.59 11.35 8.44
C LEU A 47 -9.45 12.46 9.03
N GLU A 48 -9.43 13.66 8.48
CA GLU A 48 -10.21 14.76 9.02
C GLU A 48 -10.78 15.63 7.89
N PHE A 49 -12.08 15.89 7.98
CA PHE A 49 -12.59 17.20 7.62
C PHE A 49 -13.15 17.77 8.92
N GLU A 50 -12.55 18.85 9.39
CA GLU A 50 -12.91 19.66 10.58
C GLU A 50 -14.26 19.25 11.22
N SER A 51 -14.20 18.75 12.47
CA SER A 51 -15.30 18.35 13.38
C SER A 51 -15.77 16.88 13.35
N GLU A 52 -15.37 16.14 14.40
CA GLU A 52 -16.09 15.05 15.12
C GLU A 52 -16.74 13.86 14.37
N ASN A 53 -16.74 13.82 13.03
CA ASN A 53 -17.74 13.04 12.29
C ASN A 53 -17.20 12.03 11.27
N TYR A 54 -15.89 11.88 11.15
CA TYR A 54 -15.25 10.83 10.36
C TYR A 54 -14.28 10.04 11.24
N VAL A 55 -14.57 8.75 11.44
CA VAL A 55 -13.69 7.84 12.19
C VAL A 55 -12.95 6.98 11.18
N PRO A 56 -11.61 7.13 11.09
CA PRO A 56 -10.78 6.27 10.26
C PRO A 56 -10.96 4.78 10.60
N LEU A 57 -10.66 3.90 9.64
CA LEU A 57 -10.66 2.44 9.87
C LEU A 57 -9.72 2.08 11.02
N SER A 58 -10.17 1.32 12.02
CA SER A 58 -9.25 0.91 13.09
C SER A 58 -8.08 0.12 12.52
N LEU A 59 -6.85 0.53 12.83
CA LEU A 59 -5.65 -0.24 12.52
C LEU A 59 -5.21 -0.93 13.81
N PHE A 60 -5.62 -2.19 13.98
CA PHE A 60 -5.33 -2.98 15.16
C PHE A 60 -5.14 -4.46 14.79
N GLY A 61 -4.48 -5.23 15.68
CA GLY A 61 -4.33 -6.67 15.54
C GLY A 61 -2.92 -7.14 15.19
N ASN A 62 -2.82 -8.45 14.96
CA ASN A 62 -1.60 -9.15 14.58
C ASN A 62 -1.56 -9.36 13.07
N ILE A 63 -0.48 -8.96 12.43
CA ILE A 63 -0.27 -9.07 11.00
C ILE A 63 0.58 -10.31 10.73
N ASP A 64 0.07 -11.21 9.90
CA ASP A 64 0.73 -12.46 9.50
C ASP A 64 1.71 -12.24 8.34
N SER A 65 2.61 -11.27 8.48
CA SER A 65 3.61 -10.94 7.46
C SER A 65 4.86 -11.82 7.59
N SER A 66 5.44 -12.21 6.45
CA SER A 66 6.74 -12.90 6.43
C SER A 66 7.91 -11.94 6.65
N VAL A 67 7.68 -10.65 6.39
CA VAL A 67 8.69 -9.61 6.51
C VAL A 67 8.80 -9.16 7.98
N PRO A 68 10.02 -8.99 8.52
CA PRO A 68 10.19 -8.63 9.93
C PRO A 68 9.58 -7.27 10.31
N GLN A 69 9.65 -6.30 9.39
CA GLN A 69 9.24 -4.91 9.63
C GLN A 69 8.66 -4.31 8.35
N PHE A 70 7.70 -3.39 8.50
CA PHE A 70 7.10 -2.70 7.36
C PHE A 70 8.12 -1.89 6.56
N ASP A 71 9.12 -1.28 7.23
CA ASP A 71 10.14 -0.50 6.54
C ASP A 71 10.97 -1.33 5.55
N THR A 72 11.18 -2.62 5.84
CA THR A 72 11.85 -3.53 4.90
C THR A 72 11.04 -3.72 3.61
N LEU A 73 9.69 -3.75 3.68
CA LEU A 73 8.85 -3.79 2.48
C LEU A 73 9.00 -2.51 1.65
N ARG A 74 8.98 -1.34 2.32
CA ARG A 74 9.20 -0.05 1.68
C ARG A 74 10.56 0.00 0.97
N GLN A 75 11.63 -0.35 1.68
CA GLN A 75 13.00 -0.34 1.14
C GLN A 75 13.16 -1.31 -0.05
N ARG A 76 12.52 -2.49 -0.01
CA ARG A 76 12.52 -3.43 -1.14
C ARG A 76 11.83 -2.83 -2.36
N LEU A 77 10.67 -2.21 -2.17
CA LEU A 77 9.95 -1.54 -3.26
C LEU A 77 10.80 -0.43 -3.88
N GLU A 78 11.32 0.48 -3.05
CA GLU A 78 12.19 1.58 -3.48
C GLU A 78 13.40 1.06 -4.25
N TRP A 79 14.07 0.03 -3.75
CA TRP A 79 15.22 -0.57 -4.43
C TRP A 79 14.87 -1.08 -5.85
N HIS A 80 13.74 -1.77 -6.00
CA HIS A 80 13.31 -2.27 -7.31
C HIS A 80 12.96 -1.12 -8.26
N LEU A 81 12.27 -0.09 -7.77
CA LEU A 81 11.92 1.09 -8.56
C LEU A 81 13.17 1.88 -8.98
N GLU A 82 14.12 2.10 -8.08
CA GLU A 82 15.39 2.77 -8.38
C GLU A 82 16.25 1.98 -9.39
N ASN A 83 16.25 0.64 -9.29
CA ASN A 83 16.95 -0.19 -10.27
C ASN A 83 16.27 -0.15 -11.64
N PHE A 84 14.94 -0.15 -11.68
CA PHE A 84 14.20 0.02 -12.91
C PHE A 84 14.53 1.37 -13.56
N GLU A 85 14.46 2.47 -12.82
CA GLU A 85 14.83 3.81 -13.29
C GLU A 85 16.28 3.88 -13.80
N ARG A 86 17.20 3.19 -13.13
CA ARG A 86 18.59 3.09 -13.57
C ARG A 86 18.71 2.37 -14.91
N VAL A 87 18.05 1.23 -15.06
CA VAL A 87 18.11 0.41 -16.29
C VAL A 87 17.50 1.14 -17.47
N ILE A 88 16.33 1.78 -17.31
CA ILE A 88 15.70 2.54 -18.41
C ILE A 88 16.54 3.76 -18.85
N ARG A 89 17.40 4.28 -17.96
CA ARG A 89 18.37 5.36 -18.27
C ARG A 89 19.68 4.85 -18.86
N GLY A 90 19.79 3.55 -19.17
CA GLY A 90 20.98 2.94 -19.77
C GLY A 90 22.04 2.51 -18.76
N GLY A 91 21.72 2.50 -17.47
CA GLY A 91 22.62 1.98 -16.43
C GLY A 91 22.52 0.46 -16.25
N GLU A 92 23.51 -0.12 -15.58
CA GLU A 92 23.52 -1.55 -15.27
C GLU A 92 22.60 -1.91 -14.09
N TYR A 93 22.02 -3.10 -14.15
CA TYR A 93 21.22 -3.66 -13.08
C TYR A 93 22.10 -4.02 -11.86
N ARG A 94 21.63 -3.68 -10.65
CA ARG A 94 22.33 -4.02 -9.40
C ARG A 94 21.62 -5.14 -8.66
N ASN A 95 22.41 -6.03 -8.07
CA ASN A 95 21.90 -7.09 -7.21
C ASN A 95 21.24 -6.52 -5.95
N LEU A 96 20.17 -7.19 -5.49
CA LEU A 96 19.50 -6.85 -4.25
C LEU A 96 20.50 -6.99 -3.07
N PRO A 97 20.66 -5.97 -2.22
CA PRO A 97 21.51 -6.05 -1.04
C PRO A 97 21.09 -7.19 -0.12
N GLU A 98 22.04 -7.83 0.55
CA GLU A 98 21.75 -8.95 1.44
C GLU A 98 20.81 -8.56 2.60
N ALA A 99 20.89 -7.32 3.08
CA ALA A 99 19.97 -6.77 4.09
C ALA A 99 18.50 -6.71 3.63
N LEU A 100 18.26 -6.59 2.31
CA LEU A 100 16.92 -6.60 1.71
C LEU A 100 16.52 -7.98 1.20
N SER A 101 17.42 -8.96 1.27
CA SER A 101 17.18 -10.32 0.82
C SER A 101 16.02 -10.96 1.58
N ARG A 102 15.30 -11.84 0.89
CA ARG A 102 14.19 -12.62 1.44
C ARG A 102 14.62 -13.92 2.10
N LYS A 103 15.92 -14.25 2.09
CA LYS A 103 16.45 -15.52 2.60
C LYS A 103 16.04 -15.83 4.05
N ASN A 104 15.85 -14.79 4.86
CA ASN A 104 15.52 -14.90 6.27
C ASN A 104 14.06 -14.52 6.57
N ASP A 105 13.23 -14.30 5.53
CA ASP A 105 11.81 -14.01 5.72
C ASP A 105 11.12 -15.27 6.24
N MET A 106 10.41 -15.13 7.35
CA MET A 106 9.67 -16.22 7.98
C MET A 106 8.30 -15.70 8.40
N PRO A 107 7.21 -16.37 8.01
CA PRO A 107 5.86 -16.05 8.47
C PRO A 107 5.82 -16.04 10.00
N LEU A 108 5.53 -14.88 10.58
CA LEU A 108 5.40 -14.73 12.03
C LEU A 108 4.35 -13.65 12.33
N PRO A 109 3.30 -13.98 13.11
CA PRO A 109 2.35 -12.98 13.58
C PRO A 109 3.07 -11.93 14.41
N ARG A 110 2.92 -10.66 14.05
CA ARG A 110 3.44 -9.52 14.82
C ARG A 110 2.34 -8.52 15.10
N TRP A 111 2.30 -8.01 16.33
CA TRP A 111 1.41 -6.88 16.63
C TRP A 111 1.73 -5.71 15.71
N LYS A 112 0.71 -4.98 15.26
CA LYS A 112 0.87 -3.75 14.45
C LYS A 112 2.00 -2.86 14.95
N ASP A 113 2.08 -2.63 16.26
CA ASP A 113 3.05 -1.72 16.86
C ASP A 113 4.49 -2.21 16.70
N GLN A 114 4.69 -3.53 16.74
CA GLN A 114 6.00 -4.15 16.50
C GLN A 114 6.36 -4.14 15.02
N PHE A 115 5.39 -4.36 14.15
CA PHE A 115 5.62 -4.44 12.71
C PHE A 115 5.87 -3.06 12.08
N PHE A 116 5.11 -2.04 12.48
CA PHE A 116 5.24 -0.65 12.00
C PHE A 116 6.13 0.24 12.89
N LEU A 117 6.64 -0.31 13.99
CA LEU A 117 7.46 0.40 14.99
C LEU A 117 6.78 1.66 15.56
N THR A 118 5.45 1.64 15.67
CA THR A 118 4.68 2.77 16.20
C THR A 118 3.31 2.35 16.72
N THR A 119 2.92 2.91 17.86
CA THR A 119 1.57 2.76 18.42
C THR A 119 0.55 3.67 17.72
N ASN A 120 1.00 4.76 17.10
CA ASN A 120 0.13 5.76 16.48
C ASN A 120 -0.36 5.31 15.09
N SER A 121 -1.66 5.07 14.95
CA SER A 121 -2.31 4.68 13.70
C SER A 121 -2.14 5.70 12.57
N ASP A 122 -2.01 6.99 12.86
CA ASP A 122 -1.79 8.01 11.83
C ASP A 122 -0.41 7.87 11.19
N ASN A 123 0.60 7.51 11.99
CA ASN A 123 1.92 7.20 11.47
C ASN A 123 1.90 5.93 10.61
N VAL A 124 1.13 4.91 10.99
CA VAL A 124 0.93 3.71 10.17
C VAL A 124 0.32 4.09 8.82
N ARG A 125 -0.70 4.94 8.79
CA ARG A 125 -1.29 5.41 7.53
C ARG A 125 -0.34 6.21 6.67
N ARG A 126 0.47 7.09 7.28
CA ARG A 126 1.50 7.83 6.53
C ARG A 126 2.48 6.86 5.87
N GLN A 127 2.92 5.83 6.59
CA GLN A 127 3.79 4.79 6.03
C GLN A 127 3.12 4.03 4.86
N LEU A 128 1.84 3.66 5.00
CA LEU A 128 1.06 3.03 3.93
C LEU A 128 0.86 3.97 2.73
N ALA A 129 0.65 5.27 2.98
CA ALA A 129 0.46 6.29 1.95
C ALA A 129 1.72 6.50 1.10
N VAL A 130 2.91 6.44 1.71
CA VAL A 130 4.19 6.48 0.97
C VAL A 130 4.30 5.31 0.01
N ILE A 131 3.99 4.09 0.45
CA ILE A 131 3.97 2.92 -0.46
C ILE A 131 2.94 3.10 -1.58
N ARG A 132 1.74 3.58 -1.25
CA ARG A 132 0.70 3.87 -2.25
C ARG A 132 1.20 4.84 -3.30
N GLU A 133 1.84 5.95 -2.90
CA GLU A 133 2.39 6.96 -3.81
C GLU A 133 3.46 6.38 -4.74
N LEU A 134 4.37 5.55 -4.22
CA LEU A 134 5.34 4.83 -5.03
C LEU A 134 4.64 3.93 -6.07
N LEU A 135 3.65 3.15 -5.67
CA LEU A 135 2.93 2.26 -6.58
C LEU A 135 2.08 2.99 -7.64
N VAL A 136 1.50 4.14 -7.30
CA VAL A 136 0.77 4.98 -8.27
C VAL A 136 1.72 5.63 -9.26
N THR A 137 2.91 6.05 -8.82
CA THR A 137 3.91 6.68 -9.70
C THR A 137 4.30 5.77 -10.87
N TYR A 138 4.30 4.45 -10.65
CA TYR A 138 4.63 3.44 -11.66
C TYR A 138 3.41 2.63 -12.13
N GLU A 139 2.19 3.16 -12.01
CA GLU A 139 0.92 2.47 -12.34
C GLU A 139 0.94 1.82 -13.73
N ALA A 140 1.55 2.47 -14.72
CA ALA A 140 1.63 1.96 -16.09
C ALA A 140 2.27 0.56 -16.16
N VAL A 141 3.28 0.29 -15.34
CA VAL A 141 3.97 -1.02 -15.24
C VAL A 141 3.01 -2.11 -14.77
N TYR A 142 2.06 -1.74 -13.93
CA TYR A 142 1.18 -2.67 -13.21
C TYR A 142 -0.16 -2.90 -13.91
N VAL A 143 -0.64 -1.91 -14.66
CA VAL A 143 -1.98 -1.93 -15.29
C VAL A 143 -1.90 -2.25 -16.79
N GLN A 144 -0.88 -1.76 -17.49
CA GLN A 144 -0.76 -2.00 -18.92
C GLN A 144 -0.09 -3.36 -19.13
N ARG A 145 -0.70 -4.21 -19.98
CA ARG A 145 -0.08 -5.50 -20.36
C ARG A 145 1.30 -5.19 -20.94
N GLN A 146 2.32 -5.71 -20.26
CA GLN A 146 3.73 -5.35 -20.37
C GLN A 146 4.16 -5.25 -21.83
N THR A 147 4.45 -4.03 -22.27
CA THR A 147 4.87 -3.80 -23.66
C THR A 147 6.38 -3.85 -23.82
N ARG A 148 7.11 -3.67 -22.70
CA ARG A 148 8.57 -3.65 -22.65
C ARG A 148 9.12 -4.67 -21.67
N GLN A 149 10.31 -5.19 -21.97
CA GLN A 149 10.96 -6.23 -21.17
C GLN A 149 11.29 -5.73 -19.76
N GLU A 150 11.70 -4.48 -19.62
CA GLU A 150 12.07 -3.86 -18.35
C GLU A 150 10.87 -3.74 -17.40
N GLU A 151 9.68 -3.42 -17.95
CA GLU A 151 8.43 -3.34 -17.19
C GLU A 151 8.02 -4.71 -16.64
N ASP A 152 8.14 -5.76 -17.46
CA ASP A 152 7.88 -7.14 -17.01
C ASP A 152 8.86 -7.60 -15.93
N VAL A 153 10.13 -7.21 -16.03
CA VAL A 153 11.12 -7.49 -14.98
C VAL A 153 10.73 -6.79 -13.68
N LEU A 154 10.38 -5.49 -13.72
CA LEU A 154 9.95 -4.76 -12.53
C LEU A 154 8.70 -5.37 -11.90
N TRP A 155 7.70 -5.73 -12.72
CA TRP A 155 6.48 -6.41 -12.25
C TRP A 155 6.83 -7.69 -11.49
N ARG A 156 7.62 -8.58 -12.10
CA ARG A 156 8.01 -9.86 -11.49
C ARG A 156 8.78 -9.68 -10.20
N GLN A 157 9.67 -8.69 -10.15
CA GLN A 157 10.48 -8.42 -8.96
C GLN A 157 9.67 -7.83 -7.80
N THR A 158 8.64 -7.03 -8.09
CA THR A 158 7.80 -6.38 -7.08
C THR A 158 6.62 -7.24 -6.63
N GLN A 159 6.29 -8.34 -7.34
CA GLN A 159 5.21 -9.26 -6.93
C GLN A 159 5.30 -9.73 -5.46
N PRO A 160 6.45 -10.13 -4.92
CA PRO A 160 6.53 -10.53 -3.52
C PRO A 160 6.18 -9.40 -2.55
N VAL A 161 6.58 -8.17 -2.86
CA VAL A 161 6.22 -7.00 -2.05
C VAL A 161 4.72 -6.77 -2.12
N LEU A 162 4.12 -6.85 -3.32
CA LEU A 162 2.68 -6.71 -3.50
C LEU A 162 1.89 -7.78 -2.73
N ARG A 163 2.37 -9.03 -2.67
CA ARG A 163 1.73 -10.10 -1.87
C ARG A 163 1.76 -9.83 -0.38
N GLU A 164 2.86 -9.30 0.15
CA GLU A 164 2.92 -8.90 1.55
C GLU A 164 2.02 -7.69 1.84
N LEU A 165 1.91 -6.76 0.89
CA LEU A 165 0.97 -5.64 1.00
C LEU A 165 -0.48 -6.10 0.95
N GLU A 166 -0.80 -7.11 0.14
CA GLU A 166 -2.13 -7.75 0.10
C GLU A 166 -2.50 -8.31 1.47
N ILE A 167 -1.61 -9.07 2.11
CA ILE A 167 -1.81 -9.59 3.49
C ILE A 167 -2.08 -8.45 4.48
N ILE A 168 -1.31 -7.35 4.43
CA ILE A 168 -1.48 -6.21 5.32
C ILE A 168 -2.83 -5.52 5.08
N VAL A 169 -3.20 -5.37 3.82
CA VAL A 169 -4.45 -4.71 3.41
C VAL A 169 -5.65 -5.54 3.82
N GLU A 170 -5.66 -6.85 3.53
CA GLU A 170 -6.71 -7.79 3.92
C GLU A 170 -6.84 -7.90 5.45
N HIS A 171 -5.73 -7.81 6.19
CA HIS A 171 -5.77 -7.81 7.65
C HIS A 171 -6.59 -6.65 8.23
N PHE A 172 -6.53 -5.47 7.60
CA PHE A 172 -7.19 -4.27 8.10
C PHE A 172 -8.57 -3.98 7.48
N LEU A 173 -9.01 -4.73 6.46
CA LEU A 173 -10.25 -4.50 5.70
C LEU A 173 -11.20 -5.69 5.79
#